data_AF-A0A662TQH2-F1
#
_entry.id   AF-A0A662TQH2-F1
#
_cell.length_a   1.000
_cell.length_b   1.000
_cell.length_c   1.000
_cell.angle_alpha   90.00
_cell.angle_beta   90.00
_cell.angle_gamma   90.00
#
_symmetry.space_group_name_H-M   'P 1'
#
loop_
_entity.id
_entity.type
_entity.pdbx_description
1 polymer ?
#
loop_
_entity_poly.entity_id
_entity_poly.type
_entity_poly.pdbx_seq_one_letter_code
_entity_poly.pdbx_strand_id
1 'polypeptide(L)' 'MLTSISFGPVPSRRLGSSLGVNNIPSKYCTYSCVYCQVGRTVN' A
#
# COMPACT_ATOMS: atom_id res chain seq x y z
N MET A 1 16.54 -1.11 -1.29
CA MET A 1 16.26 0.33 -1.07
C MET A 1 15.07 0.74 -1.92
N LEU A 2 13.90 0.93 -1.29
CA LEU A 2 12.74 1.61 -1.91
C LEU A 2 11.83 2.09 -0.78
N THR A 3 12.28 3.14 -0.10
CA THR A 3 11.63 3.78 1.05
C THR A 3 10.59 4.82 0.60
N SER A 4 9.83 4.56 -0.46
CA SER A 4 8.76 5.45 -0.90
C SER A 4 7.43 4.86 -0.48
N ILE A 5 6.90 5.34 0.64
CA ILE A 5 5.56 5.01 1.16
C ILE A 5 4.47 5.43 0.16
N SER A 6 4.75 6.39 -0.71
CA SER A 6 3.84 6.86 -1.75
C SER A 6 4.24 6.39 -3.15
N PHE A 7 3.25 6.15 -4.01
CA PHE A 7 3.44 5.81 -5.42
C PHE A 7 2.49 6.61 -6.32
N GLY A 8 2.90 6.82 -7.57
CA GLY A 8 2.13 7.59 -8.56
C GLY A 8 2.45 9.09 -8.50
N PRO A 9 2.04 9.82 -9.55
CA PRO A 9 0.65 10.18 -9.81
C PRO A 9 -0.14 9.11 -10.57
N VAL A 10 -1.30 8.73 -10.03
CA VAL A 10 -2.26 7.78 -10.60
C VAL A 10 -3.42 8.58 -11.19
N PRO A 11 -3.73 8.45 -12.50
CA PRO A 11 -4.85 9.15 -13.11
C PRO A 11 -6.15 8.76 -12.42
N SER A 12 -6.87 9.76 -11.91
CA SER A 12 -8.13 9.57 -11.20
C SER A 12 -9.26 10.20 -12.00
N ARG A 13 -10.29 9.40 -12.31
CA ARG A 13 -11.48 9.91 -13.01
C ARG A 13 -12.22 11.00 -12.23
N ARG A 14 -12.13 11.00 -10.89
CA ARG A 14 -12.81 11.99 -10.03
C ARG A 14 -11.94 13.20 -9.70
N LEU A 15 -10.63 13.00 -9.50
CA LEU A 15 -9.71 14.02 -8.97
C LEU A 15 -8.66 14.50 -9.99
N GLY A 16 -8.68 13.98 -11.21
CA GLY A 16 -7.65 14.20 -12.23
C GLY A 16 -6.39 13.40 -11.96
N SER A 17 -5.79 13.58 -10.78
CA SER A 17 -4.60 12.85 -10.34
C SER A 17 -4.72 12.47 -8.86
N SER A 18 -4.15 11.33 -8.49
CA SER A 18 -4.14 10.81 -7.13
C SER A 18 -2.77 10.25 -6.76
N LEU A 19 -2.41 10.35 -5.49
CA LEU A 19 -1.22 9.69 -4.95
C LEU A 19 -1.66 8.45 -4.20
N GLY A 20 -1.08 7.31 -4.54
CA GLY A 20 -1.26 6.08 -3.79
C GLY A 20 -0.33 6.05 -2.60
N VAL A 21 -0.78 5.44 -1.50
CA VAL A 21 0.02 5.25 -0.29
C VAL A 21 0.07 3.76 0.01
N ASN A 22 1.26 3.19 0.00
CA ASN A 22 1.53 1.86 0.52
C ASN A 22 1.89 1.97 2.01
N ASN A 23 0.94 1.58 2.87
CA ASN A 23 1.13 1.58 4.32
C ASN A 23 1.88 0.35 4.85
N ILE A 24 2.45 -0.46 3.95
CA ILE A 24 3.22 -1.66 4.28
C ILE A 24 4.68 -1.44 3.86
N PRO A 25 5.51 -0.85 4.74
CA PRO A 25 6.89 -0.48 4.41
C PRO A 25 7.85 -1.69 4.39
N SER A 26 7.46 -2.81 5.01
CA SER A 26 8.26 -4.04 5.10
C SER A 26 7.45 -5.25 4.64
N LYS A 27 8.08 -6.40 4.33
CA LYS A 27 7.36 -7.66 4.05
C LYS A 27 6.53 -8.18 5.24
N TYR A 28 6.45 -7.44 6.34
CA TYR A 28 5.64 -7.72 7.51
C TYR A 28 4.67 -6.56 7.75
N CYS A 29 3.40 -6.91 8.00
CA CYS A 29 2.31 -5.97 8.25
C CYS A 29 1.70 -6.31 9.62
N THR A 30 1.52 -5.32 10.48
CA THR A 30 0.91 -5.47 11.82
C THR A 30 -0.61 -5.36 11.80
N TYR A 31 -1.21 -4.99 10.67
CA TYR A 31 -2.66 -4.87 10.52
C TYR A 31 -3.31 -6.22 10.24
N SER A 32 -4.46 -6.46 10.86
CA SER A 32 -5.31 -7.63 10.62
C SER A 32 -6.38 -7.36 9.55
N CYS A 33 -5.98 -6.90 8.36
CA CYS A 33 -6.94 -6.60 7.28
C CYS A 33 -7.18 -7.80 6.36
N VAL A 34 -8.43 -7.98 5.90
CA VAL A 34 -8.81 -9.07 4.98
C VAL A 34 -8.21 -8.93 3.57
N TYR A 35 -7.71 -7.75 3.23
CA TYR A 35 -7.12 -7.41 1.93
C TYR A 35 -5.60 -7.21 2.01
N CYS A 36 -4.93 -7.87 2.96
CA CYS A 36 -3.49 -7.70 3.16
C CYS A 36 -2.71 -8.16 1.91
N GLN A 37 -1.96 -7.24 1.30
CA GLN A 37 -1.13 -7.53 0.12
C GLN A 37 0.01 -8.51 0.42
N VAL A 38 0.39 -8.67 1.69
CA VAL A 38 1.42 -9.59 2.16
C VAL A 38 0.88 -11.01 2.38
N GLY A 39 -0.43 -11.16 2.56
CA GLY A 39 -1.08 -12.45 2.86
C GLY A 39 -1.39 -12.65 4.34
N ARG A 40 -1.79 -13.88 4.70
CA ARG A 40 -2.20 -14.27 6.07
C ARG A 40 -0.99 -14.43 6.99
N THR A 41 -1.16 -14.11 8.27
CA THR A 41 -0.19 -14.41 9.32
C THR A 41 -0.09 -15.92 9.51
N VAL A 42 1.13 -16.44 9.59
CA VAL A 42 1.42 -17.81 10.00
C VAL A 42 1.88 -17.80 11.45
N ASN A 43 1.42 -18.78 12.24
CA ASN A 43 1.91 -19.03 13.60
C ASN A 43 3.18 -19.87 13.56
#